data_AF-A0A248KCZ5-F1
#
_entry.id   AF-A0A248KCZ5-F1
#
_cell.length_a   1.000
_cell.length_b   1.000
_cell.length_c   1.000
_cell.angle_alpha   90.00
_cell.angle_beta   90.00
_cell.angle_gamma   90.00
#
_symmetry.space_group_name_H-M   'P 1'
#
loop_
_entity.id
_entity.type
_entity.pdbx_description
1 polymer ?
#
loop_
_entity_poly.entity_id
_entity_poly.type
_entity_poly.pdbx_seq_one_letter_code
_entity_poly.pdbx_strand_id
1 'polypeptide(L)'
;MFKEKLEDYSEVEFLDFLGGLRSSLKDGKPLKGKALEIYWDSLVDHFVEITQHPSGSDLIFYPKNQGDDKPENILKIVKEWRRS
;
A
#
# COMPACT_ATOMS: atom_id res chain seq x y z
N MET A 1 -6.67 8.08 8.68
CA MET A 1 -5.42 8.22 9.47
C MET A 1 -4.69 6.89 9.39
N PHE A 2 -3.36 6.88 9.28
CA PHE A 2 -2.61 5.64 9.23
C PHE A 2 -2.62 4.93 10.59
N LYS A 3 -2.74 3.61 10.58
CA LYS A 3 -2.48 2.76 11.74
C LYS A 3 -1.02 2.32 11.73
N GLU A 4 -0.41 2.29 12.90
CA GLU A 4 1.04 2.10 13.08
C GLU A 4 1.49 0.67 12.80
N LYS A 5 0.59 -0.32 12.96
CA LYS A 5 0.92 -1.73 12.76
C LYS A 5 -0.01 -2.36 11.75
N LEU A 6 0.49 -3.37 11.03
CA LEU A 6 -0.35 -4.09 10.06
C LEU A 6 -1.51 -4.82 10.77
N GLU A 7 -1.28 -5.33 11.98
CA GLU A 7 -2.26 -6.07 12.77
C GLU A 7 -3.45 -5.19 13.22
N ASP A 8 -3.28 -3.87 13.19
CA ASP A 8 -4.36 -2.94 13.50
C ASP A 8 -5.33 -2.77 12.32
N TYR A 9 -4.93 -3.16 11.10
CA TYR A 9 -5.78 -3.14 9.91
C TYR A 9 -6.60 -4.42 9.79
N SER A 10 -7.91 -4.26 9.57
CA SER A 10 -8.70 -5.31 8.91
C SER A 10 -8.30 -5.45 7.45
N GLU A 11 -8.63 -6.59 6.82
CA GLU A 11 -8.34 -6.80 5.40
C GLU A 11 -8.99 -5.74 4.50
N VAL A 12 -10.22 -5.34 4.81
CA VAL A 12 -10.95 -4.31 4.05
C VAL A 12 -10.23 -2.96 4.17
N GLU A 13 -9.83 -2.56 5.37
CA GLU A 13 -9.10 -1.30 5.56
C GLU A 13 -7.73 -1.31 4.87
N PHE A 14 -7.04 -2.47 4.87
CA PHE A 14 -5.77 -2.59 4.17
C PHE A 14 -5.95 -2.56 2.65
N LEU A 15 -7.00 -3.18 2.11
CA LEU A 15 -7.33 -3.09 0.68
C LEU A 15 -7.69 -1.66 0.28
N ASP A 16 -8.46 -0.94 1.10
CA ASP A 16 -8.78 0.47 0.89
C ASP A 16 -7.51 1.32 0.88
N PHE A 17 -6.59 1.08 1.83
CA PHE A 17 -5.27 1.70 1.85
C PHE A 17 -4.46 1.42 0.57
N LEU A 18 -4.41 0.15 0.13
CA LEU A 18 -3.73 -0.22 -1.12
C LEU A 18 -4.41 0.37 -2.37
N GLY A 19 -5.72 0.62 -2.33
CA GLY A 19 -6.44 1.36 -3.36
C GLY A 19 -5.98 2.83 -3.42
N GLY A 20 -5.68 3.42 -2.25
CA GLY A 20 -5.11 4.76 -2.11
C GLY A 20 -3.81 4.98 -2.88
N LEU A 21 -2.93 3.96 -2.94
CA LEU A 21 -1.68 3.98 -3.72
C LEU A 21 -1.89 4.16 -5.24
N ARG A 22 -3.11 3.97 -5.73
CA ARG A 22 -3.47 4.13 -7.15
C ARG A 22 -4.45 5.28 -7.37
N SER A 23 -4.74 6.06 -6.33
CA SER A 23 -5.73 7.14 -6.35
C SER A 23 -5.06 8.50 -6.26
N SER A 24 -5.66 9.50 -6.90
CA SER A 24 -5.31 10.91 -6.70
C SER A 24 -6.18 11.58 -5.63
N LEU A 25 -6.99 10.81 -4.90
CA LEU A 25 -7.89 11.30 -3.87
C LEU A 25 -7.31 11.04 -2.47
N LYS A 26 -7.44 12.04 -1.60
CA LYS A 26 -7.27 11.91 -0.15
C LYS A 26 -8.56 12.35 0.52
N ASP A 27 -9.18 11.47 1.29
CA ASP A 27 -10.46 11.73 1.98
C ASP A 27 -11.55 12.27 1.03
N GLY A 28 -11.61 11.70 -0.18
CA GLY A 28 -12.56 12.11 -1.24
C GLY A 28 -12.20 13.42 -1.96
N LYS A 29 -11.08 14.06 -1.62
CA LYS A 29 -10.63 15.32 -2.23
C LYS A 29 -9.47 15.07 -3.18
N PRO A 30 -9.50 15.62 -4.41
CA PRO A 30 -8.40 15.45 -5.35
C PRO A 30 -7.16 16.23 -4.89
N LEU A 31 -6.00 15.59 -4.99
CA LEU A 31 -4.67 16.19 -4.85
C LEU A 31 -4.01 16.27 -6.23
N LYS A 32 -3.13 17.27 -6.41
CA LYS A 32 -2.39 17.49 -7.66
C LYS A 32 -0.99 18.06 -7.37
N GLY A 33 -0.10 17.93 -8.35
CA GLY A 33 1.26 18.46 -8.29
C GLY A 33 2.00 18.00 -7.04
N LYS A 34 2.73 18.92 -6.39
CA LYS A 34 3.58 18.58 -5.24
C LYS A 34 2.81 17.97 -4.05
N ALA A 35 1.55 18.34 -3.86
CA ALA A 35 0.73 17.77 -2.79
C ALA A 35 0.37 16.30 -3.05
N LEU A 36 0.18 15.92 -4.31
CA LEU A 36 -0.05 14.52 -4.69
C LEU A 36 1.23 13.69 -4.53
N GLU A 37 2.36 14.22 -4.98
CA GLU A 37 3.67 13.57 -4.81
C GLU A 37 3.95 13.26 -3.34
N ILE A 38 3.88 14.26 -2.46
CA ILE A 38 4.12 14.09 -1.02
C ILE A 38 3.16 13.06 -0.41
N TYR A 39 1.90 13.06 -0.86
CA TYR A 39 0.92 12.10 -0.38
C TYR A 39 1.25 10.67 -0.82
N TRP A 40 1.59 10.46 -2.09
CA TRP A 40 2.01 9.15 -2.60
C TRP A 40 3.28 8.66 -1.93
N ASP A 41 4.29 9.51 -1.75
CA ASP A 41 5.52 9.18 -1.02
C ASP A 41 5.17 8.67 0.39
N SER A 42 4.30 9.41 1.12
CA SER A 42 3.87 8.98 2.46
C SER A 42 3.09 7.65 2.48
N LEU A 43 2.32 7.33 1.44
CA LEU A 43 1.60 6.06 1.36
C LEU A 43 2.57 4.90 1.13
N VAL A 44 3.58 5.10 0.28
CA VAL A 44 4.61 4.10 -0.02
C VAL A 44 5.48 3.86 1.21
N ASP A 45 5.95 4.92 1.86
CA ASP A 45 6.74 4.83 3.09
C ASP A 45 5.96 4.08 4.17
N HIS A 46 4.68 4.43 4.36
CA HIS A 46 3.80 3.77 5.31
C HIS A 46 3.63 2.28 4.98
N PHE A 47 3.42 1.93 3.69
CA PHE A 47 3.30 0.54 3.26
C PHE A 47 4.57 -0.26 3.60
N VAL A 48 5.75 0.28 3.30
CA VAL A 48 7.04 -0.37 3.61
C VAL A 48 7.20 -0.57 5.12
N GLU A 49 6.89 0.45 5.92
CA GLU A 49 7.00 0.42 7.37
C GLU A 49 6.11 -0.65 8.02
N ILE A 50 4.82 -0.70 7.67
CA ILE A 50 3.89 -1.61 8.34
C ILE A 50 3.98 -3.03 7.81
N THR A 51 4.27 -3.22 6.52
CA THR A 51 4.38 -4.58 5.96
C THR A 51 5.69 -5.23 6.32
N GLN A 52 6.79 -4.46 6.43
CA GLN A 52 8.16 -4.94 6.66
C GLN A 52 8.59 -6.03 5.68
N HIS A 53 7.89 -6.15 4.55
CA HIS A 53 8.17 -7.17 3.56
C HIS A 53 9.54 -6.86 2.92
N PRO A 54 10.41 -7.85 2.73
CA PRO A 54 11.79 -7.61 2.25
C PRO A 54 11.85 -6.96 0.87
N SER A 55 10.85 -7.19 0.01
CA SER A 55 10.73 -6.52 -1.28
C SER A 55 10.26 -5.06 -1.18
N GLY A 56 9.81 -4.58 -0.02
CA GLY A 56 9.38 -3.21 0.19
C GLY A 56 8.43 -2.69 -0.90
N SER A 57 8.73 -1.52 -1.45
CA SER A 57 7.96 -0.87 -2.51
C SER A 57 8.03 -1.58 -3.87
N ASP A 58 8.93 -2.57 -4.06
CA ASP A 58 8.97 -3.35 -5.30
C ASP A 58 7.69 -4.14 -5.51
N LEU A 59 6.96 -4.50 -4.45
CA LEU A 59 5.63 -5.11 -4.56
C LEU A 59 4.62 -4.21 -5.30
N ILE A 60 4.85 -2.90 -5.32
CA ILE A 60 3.98 -1.90 -5.96
C ILE A 60 4.52 -1.53 -7.34
N PHE A 61 5.83 -1.27 -7.46
CA PHE A 61 6.43 -0.70 -8.67
C PHE A 61 7.09 -1.72 -9.60
N TYR A 62 7.54 -2.85 -9.06
CA TYR A 62 8.30 -3.87 -9.77
C TYR A 62 7.76 -5.27 -9.46
N PRO A 63 6.47 -5.53 -9.75
CA PRO A 63 5.84 -6.80 -9.45
C PRO A 63 6.56 -7.95 -10.15
N LYS A 64 6.76 -9.06 -9.44
CA LYS A 64 7.43 -10.25 -9.97
C LYS A 64 6.71 -10.83 -11.20
N ASN A 65 5.38 -10.84 -11.16
CA ASN A 65 4.54 -11.27 -12.26
C ASN A 65 3.51 -10.19 -12.62
N GLN A 66 3.02 -10.24 -13.85
CA GLN A 66 1.98 -9.32 -14.30
C GLN A 66 0.72 -9.45 -13.43
N GLY A 67 0.31 -8.33 -12.82
CA GLY A 67 -0.88 -8.25 -11.98
C GLY A 67 -0.62 -8.52 -10.50
N ASP A 68 0.60 -8.88 -10.08
CA ASP A 68 0.94 -8.96 -8.65
C ASP A 68 0.84 -7.59 -7.96
N ASP A 69 0.97 -6.51 -8.75
CA ASP A 69 0.78 -5.12 -8.36
C ASP A 69 -0.68 -4.73 -8.14
N LYS A 70 -1.64 -5.66 -8.18
CA LYS A 70 -3.05 -5.40 -7.82
C LYS A 70 -3.26 -5.48 -6.30
N PRO A 71 -4.16 -4.68 -5.70
CA PRO A 71 -4.27 -4.59 -4.24
C PRO A 71 -4.57 -5.95 -3.59
N GLU A 72 -5.42 -6.77 -4.19
CA GLU A 72 -5.76 -8.11 -3.68
C GLU A 72 -4.57 -9.07 -3.71
N ASN A 73 -3.72 -8.95 -4.74
CA ASN A 73 -2.54 -9.79 -4.88
C ASN A 73 -1.40 -9.33 -3.96
N ILE A 74 -1.20 -8.02 -3.79
CA ILE A 74 -0.26 -7.48 -2.79
C ILE A 74 -0.66 -7.94 -1.38
N LEU A 75 -1.93 -7.82 -1.00
CA LEU A 75 -2.42 -8.30 0.29
C LEU A 75 -2.13 -9.80 0.46
N LYS A 76 -2.40 -10.61 -0.57
CA LYS A 76 -2.12 -12.04 -0.55
C LYS A 76 -0.63 -12.33 -0.32
N ILE A 77 0.27 -11.67 -1.07
CA ILE A 77 1.73 -11.84 -0.97
C ILE A 77 2.20 -11.49 0.46
N VAL A 78 1.78 -10.34 1.00
CA VAL A 78 2.14 -9.91 2.35
C VAL A 78 1.67 -10.91 3.41
N LYS A 79 0.43 -11.43 3.28
CA LYS A 79 -0.11 -12.43 4.20
C LYS A 79 0.61 -13.76 4.14
N GLU A 80 0.92 -14.25 2.94
CA GLU A 80 1.66 -15.50 2.76
C GLU A 80 3.06 -15.40 3.35
N TRP A 81 3.75 -14.28 3.12
CA TRP A 81 5.07 -14.01 3.69
C TRP A 81 5.03 -13.95 5.23
N ARG A 82 4.09 -13.22 5.84
CA ARG A 82 4.02 -13.12 7.32
C ARG A 82 3.67 -14.42 8.04
N ARG A 83 3.14 -15.41 7.31
CA ARG A 83 2.82 -16.74 7.84
C ARG A 83 3.97 -17.73 7.71
N SER A 84 5.04 -17.36 7.00
CA SER A 84 6.23 -18.19 6.76
C SER A 84 7.26 -17.99 7.87
#